data_AF-A0A924P6Q9-F1
#
_entry.id   AF-A0A924P6Q9-F1
#
_cell.length_a   1.000
_cell.length_b   1.000
_cell.length_c   1.000
_cell.angle_alpha   90.00
_cell.angle_beta   90.00
_cell.angle_gamma   90.00
#
_symmetry.space_group_name_H-M   'P 1'
#
loop_
_entity.id
_entity.type
_entity.pdbx_description
1 polymer ?
#
loop_
_entity_poly.entity_id
_entity_poly.type
_entity_poly.pdbx_seq_one_letter_code
_entity_poly.pdbx_strand_id
1 'polypeptide(L)' 'MNDHYVIGVDYGTDSVRSIIVNAANGNEIAASVFYYPRWKQGLYCDAGINQFRQHPLDYVEGLEQTIKNCLQQAGP' A
#
# COMPACT_ATOMS: atom_id res chain seq x y z
N MET A 1 1.97 21.84 -20.68
CA MET A 1 0.82 21.07 -20.21
C MET A 1 1.08 20.74 -18.75
N ASN A 2 0.08 20.86 -17.88
CA ASN A 2 0.19 20.25 -16.56
C ASN A 2 0.00 18.76 -16.76
N ASP A 3 0.98 17.95 -16.38
CA ASP A 3 0.82 16.51 -16.37
C ASP A 3 -0.20 16.13 -15.28
N HIS A 4 -1.11 15.22 -15.64
CA HIS A 4 -2.08 14.67 -14.70
C HIS A 4 -1.59 13.32 -14.19
N TYR A 5 -1.70 13.11 -12.88
CA TYR A 5 -1.25 11.89 -12.22
C TYR A 5 -2.39 11.25 -11.44
N VAL A 6 -2.34 9.93 -11.33
CA VAL A 6 -3.27 9.13 -10.52
C VAL A 6 -2.50 8.24 -9.57
N ILE A 7 -3.09 7.94 -8.41
CA ILE A 7 -2.55 6.99 -7.45
C ILE A 7 -3.32 5.68 -7.55
N GLY A 8 -2.62 4.58 -7.80
CA GLY A 8 -3.15 3.23 -7.68
C GLY A 8 -2.77 2.64 -6.32
N VAL A 9 -3.73 1.99 -5.65
CA VAL A 9 -3.50 1.30 -4.36
C VAL A 9 -3.92 -0.16 -4.51
N ASP A 10 -3.00 -1.08 -4.25
CA ASP A 10 -3.17 -2.53 -4.36
C ASP A 10 -3.00 -3.18 -2.99
N TYR A 11 -4.11 -3.74 -2.47
CA TYR A 11 -4.15 -4.41 -1.18
C TYR A 11 -3.93 -5.91 -1.35
N GLY A 12 -2.71 -6.35 -1.06
CA GLY A 12 -2.36 -7.76 -0.99
C GLY A 12 -2.66 -8.37 0.38
N THR A 13 -2.31 -9.65 0.54
CA THR A 13 -2.45 -10.38 1.82
C THR A 13 -1.37 -9.97 2.84
N ASP A 14 -0.14 -9.71 2.40
CA ASP A 14 0.95 -9.40 3.34
C ASP A 14 1.26 -7.90 3.42
N SER A 15 0.74 -7.11 2.49
CA SER A 15 1.15 -5.72 2.29
C SER A 15 0.15 -4.93 1.46
N VAL A 16 0.25 -3.60 1.52
CA VAL A 16 -0.32 -2.68 0.55
C VAL A 16 0.79 -2.04 -0.29
N ARG A 17 0.57 -1.90 -1.60
CA ARG A 17 1.44 -1.14 -2.51
C ARG A 17 0.68 0.05 -3.05
N SER A 18 1.30 1.22 -3.05
CA SER A 18 0.82 2.40 -3.79
C SER A 18 1.78 2.73 -4.92
N ILE A 19 1.25 3.22 -6.04
CA ILE A 19 2.01 3.75 -7.17
C ILE A 19 1.44 5.10 -7.62
N ILE A 20 2.30 6.01 -8.07
CA ILE A 20 1.90 7.22 -8.81
C ILE A 20 2.17 6.98 -10.29
N VAL A 21 1.18 7.25 -11.13
CA VAL A 21 1.24 6.98 -12.58
C VAL A 21 0.84 8.23 -13.35
N ASN A 22 1.57 8.54 -14.43
CA ASN A 22 1.17 9.57 -15.38
C ASN A 22 -0.07 9.09 -16.16
N ALA A 23 -1.16 9.86 -16.07
CA ALA A 23 -2.45 9.46 -16.62
C ALA A 23 -2.51 9.46 -18.16
N ALA A 24 -1.59 10.15 -18.84
CA ALA A 24 -1.58 10.23 -20.29
C ALA A 24 -0.86 9.04 -20.96
N ASN A 25 0.14 8.47 -20.31
CA ASN A 25 0.99 7.43 -20.91
C ASN A 25 1.19 6.16 -20.06
N GLY A 26 0.66 6.13 -18.84
CA GLY A 26 0.78 4.96 -17.95
C GLY A 26 2.16 4.77 -17.31
N ASN A 27 3.07 5.73 -17.45
CA ASN A 27 4.40 5.62 -16.84
C ASN A 27 4.31 5.68 -15.31
N GLU A 28 4.92 4.72 -14.62
CA GLU A 28 5.04 4.68 -13.17
C GLU A 28 6.16 5.66 -12.73
N ILE A 29 5.81 6.62 -11.88
CA ILE A 29 6.71 7.68 -11.42
C ILE A 29 7.28 7.36 -10.05
N ALA A 30 6.49 6.74 -9.18
CA ALA A 30 6.89 6.37 -7.83
C ALA A 30 6.13 5.14 -7.37
N ALA A 31 6.75 4.38 -6.46
CA ALA A 31 6.11 3.26 -5.80
C ALA A 31 6.54 3.15 -4.33
N SER A 32 5.66 2.60 -3.51
CA SER A 32 5.96 2.29 -2.11
C SER A 32 5.15 1.08 -1.66
N VAL A 33 5.76 0.24 -0.84
CA VAL A 33 5.14 -0.96 -0.27
C VAL A 33 5.23 -0.88 1.24
N PHE A 34 4.13 -1.23 1.93
CA PHE A 34 4.09 -1.38 3.37
C PHE A 34 3.60 -2.78 3.74
N TYR A 35 4.45 -3.53 4.44
CA TYR A 35 4.09 -4.85 4.97
C TYR A 35 3.30 -4.71 6.27
N TYR A 36 2.21 -5.45 6.38
CA TYR A 36 1.29 -5.41 7.52
C TYR A 36 1.96 -5.98 8.79
N PRO A 37 2.29 -5.14 9.79
CA PRO A 37 3.06 -5.59 10.95
C PRO A 37 2.27 -6.57 11.84
N ARG A 38 0.95 -6.39 12.02
CA ARG A 38 0.14 -7.26 12.89
C ARG A 38 -0.12 -8.60 12.22
N TRP A 39 -0.40 -8.59 10.92
CA TRP A 39 -0.49 -9.80 10.11
C TRP A 39 0.81 -10.63 10.13
N LYS A 40 1.97 -9.99 9.91
CA LYS A 40 3.28 -10.66 9.95
C LYS A 40 3.60 -11.31 11.30
N GLN A 41 3.06 -10.76 12.38
CA GLN A 41 3.17 -11.33 13.73
C GLN A 41 2.15 -12.45 14.01
N GLY A 42 1.26 -12.76 13.07
CA GLY A 42 0.20 -13.75 13.24
C GLY A 42 -0.87 -13.34 14.26
N LEU A 43 -0.97 -12.04 14.59
CA LEU A 43 -1.97 -11.57 15.53
C LEU A 43 -3.37 -11.89 15.00
N TYR A 44 -4.29 -12.25 15.89
CA TYR A 44 -5.68 -12.60 15.57
C TYR A 44 -5.86 -13.84 14.68
N CYS A 45 -4.78 -14.59 14.45
CA CYS A 45 -4.81 -15.86 13.72
C CYS A 45 -4.74 -17.06 14.68
N ASP A 46 -5.48 -18.11 14.36
CA ASP A 46 -5.39 -19.42 15.00
C ASP A 46 -5.50 -20.50 13.91
N ALA A 47 -4.34 -21.03 13.51
CA ALA A 47 -4.26 -22.07 12.48
C ALA A 47 -4.93 -23.37 12.91
N GLY A 48 -5.01 -23.67 14.22
CA GLY A 48 -5.64 -24.89 14.74
C GLY A 48 -7.13 -24.95 14.44
N ILE A 49 -7.77 -23.80 14.22
CA ILE A 49 -9.18 -23.69 13.83
C ILE A 49 -9.38 -23.01 12.46
N ASN A 50 -8.33 -22.92 11.64
CA ASN A 50 -8.34 -22.25 10.33
C ASN A 50 -8.80 -20.78 10.37
N GLN A 51 -8.45 -20.05 11.43
CA GLN A 51 -8.75 -18.62 11.55
C GLN A 51 -7.55 -17.77 11.11
N PHE A 52 -7.74 -16.93 10.09
CA PHE A 52 -6.74 -15.99 9.59
C PHE A 52 -7.37 -14.62 9.41
N ARG A 53 -7.03 -13.66 10.28
CA ARG A 53 -7.67 -12.34 10.30
C ARG A 53 -6.62 -11.25 10.21
N GLN A 54 -6.78 -10.37 9.23
CA GLN A 54 -6.01 -9.14 9.15
C GLN A 54 -6.64 -8.08 10.05
N HIS A 55 -5.82 -7.17 10.56
CA HIS A 55 -6.27 -6.07 11.40
C HIS A 55 -6.45 -4.80 10.55
N PRO A 56 -7.60 -4.10 10.59
CA PRO A 56 -7.89 -2.96 9.72
C PRO A 56 -6.92 -1.78 9.89
N LEU A 57 -6.29 -1.66 11.08
CA LEU A 57 -5.26 -0.63 11.31
C LEU A 57 -4.01 -0.82 10.43
N ASP A 58 -3.65 -2.06 10.05
CA ASP A 58 -2.55 -2.31 9.12
C ASP A 58 -2.83 -1.68 7.74
N TYR A 59 -4.10 -1.62 7.32
CA TYR A 59 -4.49 -1.00 6.06
C TYR A 59 -4.42 0.52 6.13
N VAL A 60 -4.88 1.13 7.23
CA VAL A 60 -4.89 2.59 7.40
C VAL A 60 -3.46 3.11 7.50
N GLU A 61 -2.63 2.48 8.33
CA GLU A 61 -1.20 2.83 8.48
C GLU A 61 -0.46 2.61 7.15
N GLY A 62 -0.72 1.48 6.48
CA GLY A 62 -0.10 1.18 5.19
C GLY A 62 -0.49 2.14 4.08
N LEU A 63 -1.76 2.55 4.01
CA LEU A 63 -2.24 3.56 3.06
C LEU A 63 -1.54 4.89 3.28
N GLU A 64 -1.56 5.37 4.53
CA GLU A 64 -0.93 6.65 4.90
C GLU A 64 0.56 6.65 4.56
N GLN A 65 1.28 5.59 4.94
CA GLN A 65 2.72 5.51 4.73
C GLN A 65 3.10 5.35 3.26
N THR A 66 2.40 4.50 2.51
CA THR A 66 2.71 4.30 1.09
C THR A 66 2.41 5.55 0.25
N ILE A 67 1.30 6.25 0.50
CA ILE A 67 0.99 7.50 -0.19
C ILE A 67 2.03 8.57 0.11
N LYS A 68 2.36 8.81 1.39
CA LYS A 68 3.38 9.80 1.79
C LYS A 68 4.73 9.51 1.14
N ASN A 69 5.16 8.26 1.15
CA ASN A 69 6.42 7.85 0.54
C ASN A 69 6.40 8.02 -0.99
N CYS A 70 5.29 7.73 -1.67
CA CYS A 70 5.18 7.96 -3.11
C CYS A 70 5.28 9.46 -3.44
N LEU A 71 4.58 10.31 -2.69
CA LEU A 71 4.63 11.77 -2.89
C LEU A 71 6.04 12.33 -2.66
N GLN A 72 6.76 11.84 -1.66
CA GLN A 72 8.16 12.24 -1.43
C GLN A 72 9.09 11.82 -2.58
N GLN A 73 8.86 10.65 -3.19
CA GLN A 73 9.65 10.14 -4.29
C GLN A 73 9.33 10.80 -5.64
N ALA A 74 8.07 11.20 -5.86
CA ALA A 74 7.61 11.76 -7.13
C ALA A 74 8.18 13.15 -7.45
N GLY A 75 8.81 13.80 -6.47
CA GLY A 75 9.41 15.13 -6.60
C GLY A 75 8.50 16.26 -6.09
N PRO A 76 9.02 17.51 -6.09
CA PRO A 76 8.33 18.69 -5.60
C PRO A 76 7.16 19.15 -6.48
#